data_AF-A0A7R9MEA1-F1
#
_entry.id   AF-A0A7R9MEA1-F1
#
_cell.length_a   1.000
_cell.length_b   1.000
_cell.length_c   1.000
_cell.angle_alpha   90.00
_cell.angle_beta   90.00
_cell.angle_gamma   90.00
#
_symmetry.space_group_name_H-M   'P 1'
#
loop_
_entity.id
_entity.type
_entity.pdbx_description
1 polymer ?
#
loop_
_entity_poly.entity_id
_entity_poly.type
_entity_poly.pdbx_seq_one_letter_code
_entity_poly.pdbx_strand_id
1 'polypeptide(L)'
;MTQIGHEWDTDLDILNLLSTIVLFDPNRPNIIHKDMIAFEHQINKYLLQRYLEIKYGTKSEARDKYMRLMKTLDELHVLNEENVRYHLEVDPREIGPLLIELFDLKP
;
A
#
# COMPACT_ATOMS: atom_id res chain seq x y z
N MET A 1 -3.29 26.78 -2.34
CA MET A 1 -2.37 25.66 -2.08
C MET A 1 -3.10 24.72 -1.14
N THR A 2 -3.74 23.70 -1.70
CA THR A 2 -4.67 22.83 -0.96
C THR A 2 -3.87 21.87 -0.10
N GLN A 3 -4.02 21.98 1.21
CA GLN A 3 -3.42 21.07 2.19
C GLN A 3 -4.18 19.75 2.10
N ILE A 4 -3.68 18.80 1.30
CA ILE A 4 -4.19 17.42 1.24
C ILE A 4 -3.51 16.67 2.39
N GLY A 5 -3.88 16.99 3.63
CA GLY A 5 -3.55 16.16 4.78
C GLY A 5 -4.79 15.36 5.11
N HIS A 6 -4.81 14.07 4.77
CA HIS A 6 -5.86 13.20 5.24
C HIS A 6 -5.78 13.04 6.76
N GLU A 7 -6.93 12.86 7.40
CA GLU A 7 -7.08 12.68 8.86
C GLU A 7 -6.20 11.53 9.42
N TRP A 8 -5.79 10.60 8.57
CA TRP A 8 -4.95 9.45 8.90
C TRP A 8 -3.46 9.62 8.56
N ASP A 9 -3.06 10.69 7.87
CA ASP A 9 -1.65 10.89 7.47
C ASP A 9 -0.70 11.08 8.66
N THR A 10 -1.25 11.34 9.84
CA THR A 10 -0.50 11.48 11.10
C THR A 10 -0.69 10.31 12.05
N ASP A 11 -1.52 9.33 11.69
CA ASP A 11 -1.86 8.21 12.56
C ASP A 11 -0.93 7.02 12.29
N LEU A 12 0.18 6.98 13.04
CA LEU A 12 1.26 6.01 12.81
C LEU A 12 0.78 4.55 12.89
N ASP A 13 -0.20 4.25 13.75
CA ASP A 13 -0.75 2.90 13.88
C ASP A 13 -1.46 2.48 12.59
N ILE A 14 -2.30 3.37 12.04
CA ILE A 14 -3.00 3.12 10.78
C ILE A 14 -1.98 2.98 9.65
N LEU A 15 -0.98 3.87 9.57
CA LEU A 15 0.07 3.81 8.55
C LEU A 15 0.88 2.51 8.61
N ASN A 16 1.21 2.03 9.81
CA ASN A 16 1.93 0.77 9.99
C ASN A 16 1.09 -0.43 9.53
N LEU A 17 -0.21 -0.44 9.87
CA LEU A 17 -1.12 -1.48 9.41
C LEU A 17 -1.28 -1.47 7.88
N LEU A 18 -1.43 -0.29 7.27
CA LEU A 18 -1.47 -0.14 5.81
C LEU A 18 -0.17 -0.61 5.16
N SER A 19 0.98 -0.25 5.71
CA SER A 19 2.30 -0.69 5.23
C SER A 19 2.42 -2.21 5.27
N THR A 20 1.86 -2.84 6.32
CA THR A 20 1.87 -4.30 6.47
C THR A 20 0.95 -4.97 5.44
N ILE A 21 -0.22 -4.39 5.16
CA ILE A 21 -1.12 -4.85 4.09
C ILE A 21 -0.40 -4.81 2.74
N VAL A 22 0.26 -3.70 2.40
CA VAL A 22 1.02 -3.53 1.15
C VAL A 22 2.23 -4.47 1.08
N LEU A 23 2.87 -4.76 2.21
CA LEU A 23 4.00 -5.69 2.29
C LEU A 23 3.58 -7.12 1.91
N PHE A 24 2.41 -7.54 2.36
CA PHE A 24 1.86 -8.87 2.08
C PHE A 24 0.95 -8.92 0.85
N ASP A 25 1.09 -8.01 -0.13
CA ASP A 25 0.29 -8.07 -1.36
C ASP A 25 0.59 -9.35 -2.17
N PRO A 26 -0.38 -10.27 -2.36
CA PRO A 26 -0.18 -11.51 -3.10
C PRO A 26 -0.06 -11.31 -4.62
N ASN A 27 -0.25 -10.09 -5.13
CA ASN A 27 -0.12 -9.76 -6.54
C ASN A 27 1.30 -9.34 -6.93
N ARG A 28 2.23 -9.21 -5.97
CA ARG A 28 3.63 -8.91 -6.31
C ARG A 28 4.23 -10.00 -7.21
N PRO A 29 5.08 -9.64 -8.17
CA PRO A 29 5.78 -10.62 -9.00
C PRO A 29 6.73 -11.47 -8.15
N ASN A 30 7.09 -12.65 -8.66
CA ASN A 30 8.11 -13.53 -8.09
C ASN A 30 7.84 -14.06 -6.66
N ILE A 31 6.57 -14.17 -6.26
CA ILE A 31 6.18 -14.81 -4.98
C ILE A 31 6.24 -16.34 -5.10
N ILE A 32 6.94 -17.00 -4.16
CA ILE A 32 6.98 -18.46 -4.02
C ILE A 32 5.74 -18.99 -3.27
N HIS A 33 5.41 -18.41 -2.11
CA HIS A 33 4.36 -18.91 -1.20
C HIS A 33 3.09 -18.05 -1.26
N LYS A 34 2.45 -17.98 -2.44
CA LYS A 34 1.34 -17.06 -2.70
C LYS A 34 0.15 -17.24 -1.74
N ASP A 35 -0.20 -18.48 -1.40
CA ASP A 35 -1.33 -18.75 -0.50
C ASP A 35 -1.07 -18.26 0.93
N MET A 36 0.16 -18.42 1.42
CA MET A 36 0.55 -17.93 2.73
C MET A 36 0.57 -16.40 2.78
N ILE A 37 1.09 -15.75 1.72
CA ILE A 37 1.05 -14.29 1.60
C ILE A 37 -0.40 -13.79 1.52
N ALA A 38 -1.26 -14.44 0.73
CA ALA A 38 -2.67 -14.08 0.64
C ALA A 38 -3.39 -14.23 2.00
N PHE A 39 -3.06 -15.26 2.77
CA PHE A 39 -3.60 -15.46 4.11
C PHE A 39 -3.17 -14.33 5.07
N GLU A 40 -1.88 -14.01 5.11
CA GLU A 40 -1.37 -12.89 5.92
C GLU A 40 -1.98 -11.55 5.49
N HIS A 41 -2.13 -11.32 4.19
CA HIS A 41 -2.79 -10.13 3.65
C HIS A 41 -4.22 -9.98 4.20
N GLN A 42 -5.00 -11.06 4.20
CA GLN A 42 -6.37 -11.04 4.73
C GLN A 42 -6.39 -10.80 6.24
N ILE A 43 -5.47 -11.41 7.00
CA ILE A 43 -5.34 -11.18 8.44
C ILE A 43 -5.07 -9.69 8.72
N ASN A 44 -4.16 -9.07 7.98
CA ASN A 44 -3.79 -7.67 8.18
C ASN A 44 -4.93 -6.71 7.80
N LYS A 45 -5.68 -6.99 6.72
CA LYS A 45 -6.89 -6.25 6.37
C LYS A 45 -7.95 -6.33 7.46
N TYR A 46 -8.16 -7.53 8.01
CA TYR A 46 -9.08 -7.73 9.12
C TYR A 46 -8.62 -7.01 10.41
N LEU A 47 -7.32 -7.03 10.71
CA LEU A 47 -6.74 -6.32 11.86
C LEU A 47 -6.99 -4.81 11.76
N LEU A 48 -6.76 -4.21 10.58
CA LEU A 48 -7.07 -2.80 10.35
C LEU A 48 -8.55 -2.50 10.57
N GLN A 49 -9.45 -3.33 10.01
CA GLN A 49 -10.89 -3.15 10.21
C GLN A 49 -11.25 -3.14 11.71
N ARG A 50 -10.75 -4.10 12.48
CA ARG A 50 -11.00 -4.17 13.94
C ARG A 50 -10.41 -2.99 14.70
N TYR A 51 -9.20 -2.56 14.33
CA TYR A 51 -8.56 -1.40 14.95
C TYR A 51 -9.42 -0.14 14.76
N LEU A 52 -9.93 0.08 13.55
CA LEU A 52 -10.83 1.21 13.26
C LEU A 52 -12.14 1.11 14.03
N GLU A 53 -12.73 -0.09 14.15
CA GLU A 53 -13.96 -0.30 14.94
C GLU A 53 -13.76 0.06 16.42
N ILE A 54 -12.61 -0.28 16.99
CA ILE A 54 -12.26 0.06 18.37
C ILE A 54 -11.99 1.57 18.52
N LYS A 55 -11.28 2.17 17.55
CA LYS A 55 -10.84 3.57 17.61
C LYS A 55 -11.97 4.57 17.45
N TYR A 56 -12.88 4.34 16.52
CA TYR A 56 -13.94 5.30 16.17
C TYR A 56 -15.28 5.04 16.86
N GLY A 57 -15.42 3.93 17.60
CA GLY A 57 -16.56 3.66 18.49
C GLY A 57 -17.90 3.36 17.80
N THR A 58 -18.08 3.76 16.54
CA THR A 58 -19.25 3.39 15.73
C THR A 58 -18.86 2.49 14.56
N LYS A 59 -19.61 1.41 14.35
CA LYS A 59 -19.37 0.47 13.25
C LYS A 59 -19.51 1.11 11.87
N SER A 60 -20.39 2.11 11.74
CA SER A 60 -20.61 2.81 10.47
C SER A 60 -19.40 3.65 10.09
N GLU A 61 -18.91 4.50 11.00
CA GLU A 61 -17.77 5.36 10.74
C GLU A 61 -16.49 4.56 10.46
N ALA A 62 -16.25 3.51 11.26
CA ALA A 62 -15.11 2.62 11.07
C ALA A 62 -15.14 1.95 9.68
N ARG A 63 -16.32 1.49 9.24
CA ARG A 63 -16.50 0.88 7.92
C ARG A 63 -16.22 1.88 6.80
N ASP A 64 -16.73 3.11 6.92
CA ASP A 64 -16.52 4.14 5.91
C ASP A 64 -15.03 4.51 5.79
N LYS A 65 -14.33 4.65 6.92
CA LYS A 65 -12.88 4.89 6.94
C LYS A 65 -12.11 3.72 6.35
N TYR A 66 -12.46 2.49 6.70
CA TYR A 66 -11.84 1.28 6.13
C TYR A 66 -11.99 1.24 4.60
N MET A 67 -13.20 1.46 4.07
CA MET A 67 -13.44 1.46 2.63
C MET A 67 -12.62 2.54 1.91
N ARG A 68 -12.51 3.74 2.49
CA ARG A 68 -11.69 4.82 1.93
C ARG A 68 -10.21 4.43 1.89
N LEU A 69 -9.68 3.90 2.99
CA LEU A 69 -8.28 3.46 3.06
C LEU A 69 -7.96 2.37 2.05
N MET A 70 -8.84 1.37 1.89
CA MET A 70 -8.65 0.32 0.88
C MET A 70 -8.64 0.88 -0.54
N LYS A 71 -9.56 1.82 -0.84
CA LYS A 71 -9.59 2.50 -2.13
C LYS A 71 -8.30 3.30 -2.38
N THR A 72 -7.79 3.99 -1.36
CA THR A 72 -6.52 4.72 -1.45
C THR A 72 -5.35 3.78 -1.70
N LEU A 73 -5.33 2.58 -1.09
CA LEU A 73 -4.31 1.57 -1.40
C LEU A 73 -4.39 1.12 -2.87
N ASP A 74 -5.59 0.83 -3.38
CA ASP A 74 -5.78 0.45 -4.79
C ASP A 74 -5.30 1.56 -5.74
N GLU A 75 -5.62 2.83 -5.44
CA GLU A 75 -5.15 4.00 -6.18
C GLU A 75 -3.61 4.16 -6.12
N LEU A 76 -3.00 3.90 -4.96
CA LEU A 76 -1.54 3.91 -4.80
C LEU A 76 -0.87 2.81 -5.61
N HIS A 77 -1.47 1.62 -5.70
CA HIS A 77 -0.95 0.54 -6.54
C HIS A 77 -0.94 0.95 -8.02
N VAL A 78 -2.04 1.52 -8.53
CA VAL A 78 -2.11 2.02 -9.90
C VAL A 78 -1.11 3.15 -10.14
N LEU A 79 -1.02 4.12 -9.22
CA LEU A 79 -0.07 5.22 -9.34
C LEU A 79 1.38 4.72 -9.32
N ASN A 80 1.68 3.71 -8.49
CA ASN A 80 3.01 3.11 -8.44
C ASN A 80 3.36 2.44 -9.77
N GLU A 81 2.45 1.67 -10.37
CA GLU A 81 2.66 1.06 -11.68
C GLU A 81 2.90 2.12 -12.78
N GLU A 82 2.12 3.21 -12.77
CA GLU A 82 2.32 4.32 -13.69
C GLU A 82 3.65 5.04 -13.47
N ASN A 83 4.05 5.28 -12.21
CA ASN A 83 5.31 5.93 -11.88
C ASN A 83 6.52 5.09 -12.28
N VAL A 84 6.49 3.78 -12.03
CA VAL A 84 7.55 2.86 -12.47
C VAL A 84 7.71 2.94 -13.99
N ARG A 85 6.60 2.99 -14.73
CA ARG A 85 6.64 3.18 -16.19
C ARG A 85 7.32 4.49 -16.61
N TYR A 86 7.04 5.61 -15.94
CA TYR A 86 7.71 6.87 -16.26
C TYR A 86 9.19 6.89 -15.84
N HIS A 87 9.55 6.27 -14.71
CA HIS A 87 10.95 6.16 -14.28
C HIS A 87 11.76 5.23 -15.21
N LEU A 88 11.13 4.22 -15.81
CA LEU A 88 11.69 3.39 -16.88
C LEU A 88 12.01 4.18 -18.17
N GLU A 89 11.39 5.35 -18.38
CA GLU A 89 11.67 6.23 -19.52
C GLU A 89 12.84 7.21 -19.27
N VAL A 90 13.37 7.25 -18.03
CA VAL A 90 14.55 8.05 -17.65
C VAL A 90 15.83 7.25 -17.93
N ASP A 91 16.91 7.91 -18.36
CA ASP A 91 18.19 7.24 -18.69
C ASP A 91 18.64 6.38 -17.49
N PRO A 92 18.77 5.04 -17.64
CA PRO A 92 19.20 4.16 -16.56
C PRO A 92 20.56 4.54 -15.94
N ARG A 93 21.38 5.34 -16.64
CA ARG A 93 22.65 5.88 -16.13
C ARG A 93 22.49 6.97 -15.08
N GLU A 94 21.31 7.59 -14.98
CA GLU A 94 20.98 8.59 -13.97
C GLU A 94 20.26 7.97 -12.76
N ILE A 95 19.93 6.68 -12.83
CA ILE A 95 19.23 5.93 -11.79
C ILE A 95 20.23 5.12 -10.97
N GLY A 96 20.17 5.23 -9.64
CA GLY A 96 21.05 4.49 -8.73
C GLY A 96 20.83 2.96 -8.81
N PRO A 97 21.87 2.15 -8.51
CA PRO A 97 21.84 0.70 -8.73
C PRO A 97 20.74 -0.03 -7.94
N LEU A 98 20.37 0.46 -6.75
CA LEU A 98 19.31 -0.14 -5.94
C LEU A 98 17.92 0.01 -6.58
N LEU A 99 17.68 1.11 -7.30
CA LEU A 99 16.40 1.35 -7.97
C LEU A 99 16.29 0.50 -9.24
N ILE A 100 17.41 0.27 -9.93
CA ILE A 100 17.49 -0.66 -11.06
C ILE A 100 17.07 -2.06 -10.62
N GLU A 101 17.60 -2.56 -9.50
CA GLU A 101 17.24 -3.87 -8.93
C GLU A 101 15.79 -3.93 -8.44
N LEU A 102 15.33 -2.89 -7.73
CA LEU A 102 13.97 -2.86 -7.16
C LEU A 102 12.87 -2.85 -8.22
N PHE A 103 13.12 -2.21 -9.36
CA PHE A 103 12.15 -2.07 -10.44
C PHE A 103 12.40 -3.03 -11.62
N ASP A 104 13.38 -3.93 -11.52
CA ASP A 104 13.78 -4.87 -12.58
C ASP A 104 14.01 -4.15 -13.93
N LEU A 105 14.67 -2.97 -13.87
CA LEU A 105 14.97 -2.16 -15.06
C LEU A 105 16.04 -2.91 -15.88
N LYS A 106 15.68 -3.43 -17.06
CA LYS A 106 16.67 -4.05 -17.96
C LYS A 106 17.64 -3.00 -18.49
N PRO A 107 18.95 -3.30 -18.55
CA PRO A 107 19.94 -2.42 -19.16
C PRO A 107 19.73 -2.24 -20.67
#